data_AF-A0A3D0PZQ3-F1
#
_entry.id   AF-A0A3D0PZQ3-F1
#
_cell.length_a   1.000
_cell.length_b   1.000
_cell.length_c   1.000
_cell.angle_alpha   90.00
_cell.angle_beta   90.00
_cell.angle_gamma   90.00
#
_symmetry.space_group_name_H-M   'P 1'
#
loop_
_entity.id
_entity.type
_entity.pdbx_description
1 polymer ?
#
loop_
_entity_poly.entity_id
_entity_poly.type
_entity_poly.pdbx_seq_one_letter_code
_entity_poly.pdbx_strand_id
1 'polypeptide(L)'
;MNQPYISNGTADVNDVRHHIQYRPLLRFLASQERNAIWLLLAIAFLPVDGTTLGLYAPFWSPISPALFAVYCLCNRRQLRIVANRYLPMFLLPVACIMLSIPGWLRFGLHRNAAFMSVTGLLGALATLGALAIAFEVKRIPWRMPLRILIASYWFSFSVGVVQWLSVHLHITPLINYFEHLMYRQYVSDGSVWGGGRPQFLFAEPSYIGMHLFGILLPLMWLMRRRDRIYAKRLRDLIVVYMIGAVLMQAGTRIVIDSVVALLIVIVVHNTWHDKRQRLRGIAQVLGVCGLGLLGVLADSRLSSIAENGAEGDGSFFARIYQSLDPLCGLIAHPWTVLTGYGAGNIINAMQAGAAKAEQLLNSRGMNGEAAMSFATGSNADNVWTMCAYTSVITEYGLIGMALLVVTSVACAARIRNVRAFAGIHGSDIHGCVQETGLRRSGVDATAVVVEGDASSQGGGRRKTVVCWFVLLVYLYIQCENYAFAALPLFIFAAEKSDRNDCRS
;
A
#
# COMPACT_ATOMS: atom_id res chain seq x y z
N MET A 1 48.55 7.06 63.02
CA MET A 1 48.97 7.01 61.60
C MET A 1 48.32 5.79 60.94
N ASN A 2 48.01 5.92 59.66
CA ASN A 2 46.95 5.25 58.90
C ASN A 2 47.21 3.79 58.48
N GLN A 3 46.09 3.04 58.43
CA GLN A 3 45.59 2.02 57.49
C GLN A 3 46.47 0.88 56.89
N PRO A 4 45.84 -0.30 56.63
CA PRO A 4 46.43 -1.48 55.99
C PRO A 4 46.16 -1.56 54.46
N TYR A 5 46.82 -2.47 53.74
CA TYR A 5 46.35 -2.93 52.43
C TYR A 5 46.43 -4.46 52.27
N ILE A 6 45.36 -5.00 51.71
CA ILE A 6 44.90 -6.40 51.72
C ILE A 6 45.34 -7.14 50.45
N SER A 7 45.46 -8.46 50.57
CA SER A 7 45.69 -9.45 49.51
C SER A 7 44.63 -9.46 48.41
N ASN A 8 44.97 -9.97 47.22
CA ASN A 8 44.29 -11.12 46.61
C ASN A 8 44.85 -11.40 45.20
N GLY A 9 45.42 -12.59 45.04
CA GLY A 9 45.60 -13.24 43.75
C GLY A 9 44.73 -14.48 43.72
N THR A 10 43.61 -14.42 43.01
CA THR A 10 42.90 -15.59 42.48
C THR A 10 42.39 -15.23 41.09
N ALA A 11 42.79 -16.04 40.13
CA ALA A 11 42.47 -15.91 38.71
C ALA A 11 40.94 -15.89 38.51
N ASP A 12 40.43 -14.79 37.97
CA ASP A 12 39.02 -14.68 37.57
C ASP A 12 38.84 -15.27 36.17
N VAL A 13 37.98 -16.28 36.10
CA VAL A 13 37.63 -17.13 34.94
C VAL A 13 36.69 -16.39 33.97
N ASN A 14 36.72 -15.06 33.91
CA ASN A 14 35.70 -14.27 33.24
C ASN A 14 36.14 -13.45 32.01
N ASP A 15 37.41 -13.46 31.61
CA ASP A 15 37.90 -12.55 30.55
C ASP A 15 38.04 -13.18 29.16
N VAL A 16 37.16 -14.12 28.81
CA VAL A 16 37.03 -14.64 27.43
C VAL A 16 35.55 -14.71 27.02
N ARG A 17 34.77 -13.67 27.30
CA ARG A 17 33.57 -13.41 26.49
C ARG A 17 34.01 -12.65 25.26
N HIS A 18 34.31 -13.41 24.20
CA HIS A 18 34.37 -12.91 22.84
C HIS A 18 33.31 -11.82 22.63
N HIS A 19 33.76 -10.58 22.40
CA HIS A 19 32.98 -9.57 21.71
C HIS A 19 32.76 -10.03 20.27
N ILE A 20 31.92 -11.05 20.07
CA ILE A 20 31.35 -11.34 18.76
C ILE A 20 30.45 -10.15 18.48
N GLN A 21 30.94 -9.26 17.63
CA GLN A 21 30.24 -8.10 17.15
C GLN A 21 29.10 -8.59 16.24
N TYR A 22 28.03 -9.16 16.82
CA TYR A 22 26.89 -9.66 16.07
C TYR A 22 26.39 -8.56 15.14
N ARG A 23 26.29 -8.86 13.84
CA ARG A 23 25.72 -7.94 12.85
C ARG A 23 24.36 -7.44 13.37
N PRO A 24 23.97 -6.18 13.09
CA PRO A 24 22.74 -5.57 13.64
C PRO A 24 21.47 -6.43 13.48
N LEU A 25 21.35 -7.20 12.39
CA LEU A 25 20.27 -8.17 12.17
C LEU A 25 20.28 -9.32 13.19
N LEU A 26 21.45 -9.92 13.44
CA LEU A 26 21.57 -11.03 14.39
C LEU A 26 21.30 -10.58 15.82
N ARG A 27 21.74 -9.38 16.20
CA ARG A 27 21.37 -8.78 17.51
C ARG A 27 19.87 -8.57 17.63
N PHE A 28 19.25 -8.03 16.57
CA PHE A 28 17.80 -7.86 16.55
C PHE A 28 17.09 -9.21 16.69
N LEU A 29 17.44 -10.21 15.89
CA LEU A 29 16.83 -11.53 15.94
C LEU A 29 17.05 -12.23 17.28
N ALA A 30 18.22 -12.09 17.90
CA ALA A 30 18.49 -12.62 19.24
C ALA A 30 17.66 -11.93 20.34
N SER A 31 17.30 -10.65 20.15
CA SER A 31 16.49 -9.88 21.09
C SER A 31 14.97 -10.03 20.92
N GLN A 32 14.53 -10.62 19.81
CA GLN A 32 13.11 -10.77 19.49
C GLN A 32 12.71 -12.24 19.55
N GLU A 33 11.41 -12.50 19.66
CA GLU A 33 10.89 -13.86 19.51
C GLU A 33 11.21 -14.41 18.12
N ARG A 34 11.44 -15.73 18.02
CA ARG A 34 11.80 -16.42 16.76
C ARG A 34 10.87 -16.08 15.59
N ASN A 35 9.60 -15.82 15.88
CA ASN A 35 8.57 -15.50 14.88
C ASN A 35 8.78 -14.16 14.17
N ALA A 36 9.62 -13.26 14.71
CA ALA A 36 9.92 -11.96 14.07
C ALA A 36 10.58 -12.12 12.69
N ILE A 37 11.22 -13.26 12.41
CA ILE A 37 11.81 -13.53 11.09
C ILE A 37 10.75 -13.52 9.98
N TRP A 38 9.55 -14.03 10.24
CA TRP A 38 8.45 -14.04 9.26
C TRP A 38 7.99 -12.63 8.90
N LEU A 39 7.95 -11.72 9.87
CA LEU A 39 7.67 -10.31 9.63
C LEU A 39 8.76 -9.67 8.76
N LEU A 40 10.04 -9.93 9.08
CA LEU A 40 11.15 -9.37 8.33
C LEU A 40 11.20 -9.88 6.89
N LEU A 41 10.93 -11.18 6.69
CA LEU A 41 10.81 -11.77 5.35
C LEU A 41 9.63 -11.17 4.60
N ALA A 42 8.45 -11.04 5.22
CA ALA A 42 7.29 -10.43 4.58
C ALA A 42 7.57 -9.00 4.10
N ILE A 43 8.34 -8.23 4.89
CA ILE A 43 8.77 -6.87 4.53
C ILE A 43 9.85 -6.88 3.44
N ALA A 44 10.74 -7.86 3.44
CA ALA A 44 11.80 -8.00 2.43
C ALA A 44 11.23 -8.34 1.05
N PHE A 45 10.20 -9.18 1.01
CA PHE A 45 9.51 -9.60 -0.21
C PHE A 45 8.34 -8.67 -0.58
N LEU A 46 8.26 -7.47 -0.02
CA LEU A 46 7.23 -6.50 -0.40
C LEU A 46 7.34 -6.01 -1.86
N PRO A 47 8.52 -5.78 -2.46
CA PRO A 47 8.67 -5.52 -3.90
C PRO A 47 8.84 -6.82 -4.74
N VAL A 48 8.50 -7.95 -4.10
CA VAL A 48 8.52 -9.39 -4.42
C VAL A 48 7.28 -10.02 -5.05
N ASP A 49 6.76 -9.54 -6.18
CA ASP A 49 5.34 -9.78 -6.50
C ASP A 49 4.99 -9.98 -7.97
N GLY A 50 5.98 -10.03 -8.85
CA GLY A 50 5.84 -10.45 -10.26
C GLY A 50 6.50 -11.77 -10.62
N THR A 51 7.17 -12.43 -9.68
CA THR A 51 7.98 -13.63 -9.96
C THR A 51 7.12 -14.88 -10.06
N THR A 52 7.61 -15.92 -10.73
CA THR A 52 6.97 -17.25 -10.72
C THR A 52 6.87 -17.87 -9.32
N LEU A 53 7.64 -17.36 -8.36
CA LEU A 53 7.57 -17.69 -6.95
C LEU A 53 6.50 -16.85 -6.25
N GLY A 54 5.32 -17.42 -5.99
CA GLY A 54 4.22 -16.74 -5.29
C GLY A 54 2.91 -17.51 -5.36
N LEU A 55 1.93 -17.14 -4.52
CA LEU A 55 0.58 -17.67 -4.67
C LEU A 55 -0.03 -17.06 -5.93
N TYR A 56 -0.43 -17.92 -6.87
CA TYR A 56 -1.01 -17.48 -8.13
C TYR A 56 -2.34 -16.75 -7.88
N ALA A 57 -2.41 -15.52 -8.37
CA ALA A 57 -3.65 -14.78 -8.54
C ALA A 57 -3.62 -14.07 -9.90
N PRO A 58 -4.76 -13.69 -10.49
CA PRO A 58 -4.79 -13.19 -11.85
C PRO A 58 -3.95 -11.92 -11.89
N PHE A 59 -2.87 -11.96 -12.68
CA PHE A 59 -1.94 -10.85 -12.95
C PHE A 59 -0.92 -10.51 -11.86
N TRP A 60 -0.78 -11.34 -10.81
CA TRP A 60 0.20 -11.12 -9.75
C TRP A 60 0.51 -12.36 -8.90
N SER A 61 1.68 -12.37 -8.27
CA SER A 61 2.18 -13.53 -7.50
C SER A 61 2.93 -13.07 -6.24
N PRO A 62 2.27 -12.39 -5.30
CA PRO A 62 2.94 -11.81 -4.14
C PRO A 62 3.33 -12.87 -3.10
N ILE A 63 4.56 -12.79 -2.61
CA ILE A 63 5.04 -13.67 -1.53
C ILE A 63 4.68 -13.10 -0.15
N SER A 64 4.73 -11.77 0.01
CA SER A 64 4.59 -11.11 1.31
C SER A 64 3.25 -11.34 2.03
N PRO A 65 2.07 -11.40 1.39
CA PRO A 65 0.80 -11.63 2.12
C PRO A 65 0.79 -12.99 2.81
N ALA A 66 1.33 -14.02 2.15
CA ALA A 66 1.46 -15.35 2.75
C ALA A 66 2.40 -15.33 3.96
N LEU A 67 3.54 -14.62 3.87
CA LEU A 67 4.47 -14.48 4.98
C LEU A 67 3.87 -13.67 6.16
N PHE A 68 3.07 -12.63 5.87
CA PHE A 68 2.31 -11.91 6.90
C PHE A 68 1.25 -12.81 7.55
N ALA A 69 0.59 -13.69 6.78
CA ALA A 69 -0.35 -14.67 7.30
C ALA A 69 0.36 -15.67 8.23
N VAL A 70 1.52 -16.20 7.83
CA VAL A 70 2.36 -17.06 8.69
C VAL A 70 2.74 -16.33 9.97
N TYR A 71 3.18 -15.07 9.89
CA TYR A 71 3.47 -14.27 11.08
C TYR A 71 2.25 -14.13 12.00
N CYS A 72 1.06 -13.85 11.46
CA CYS A 72 -0.18 -13.79 12.23
C CYS A 72 -0.52 -15.14 12.88
N LEU A 73 -0.37 -16.25 12.15
CA LEU A 73 -0.64 -17.61 12.64
C LEU A 73 0.37 -18.07 13.70
N CYS A 74 1.62 -17.63 13.65
CA CYS A 74 2.58 -17.86 14.72
C CYS A 74 2.26 -17.05 15.99
N ASN A 75 1.40 -16.04 15.88
CA ASN A 75 1.02 -15.12 16.96
C ASN A 75 -0.49 -15.16 17.25
N ARG A 76 -1.10 -16.37 17.28
CA ARG A 76 -2.57 -16.54 17.37
C ARG A 76 -3.21 -15.82 18.55
N ARG A 77 -2.54 -15.78 19.71
CA ARG A 77 -3.05 -15.11 20.91
C ARG A 77 -3.16 -13.60 20.69
N GLN A 78 -2.11 -12.99 20.13
CA GLN A 78 -2.08 -11.57 19.79
C GLN A 78 -3.01 -11.25 18.61
N LEU A 79 -3.13 -12.18 17.65
CA LEU A 79 -4.07 -12.05 16.53
C LEU A 79 -5.51 -11.93 17.03
N ARG A 80 -5.93 -12.69 18.06
CA ARG A 80 -7.28 -12.53 18.66
C ARG A 80 -7.51 -11.12 19.21
N ILE A 81 -6.52 -10.52 19.87
CA ILE A 81 -6.58 -9.15 20.38
C ILE A 81 -6.77 -8.16 19.23
N VAL A 82 -5.97 -8.31 18.17
CA VAL A 82 -6.01 -7.45 16.98
C VAL A 82 -7.30 -7.65 16.19
N ALA A 83 -7.78 -8.89 16.05
CA ALA A 83 -9.03 -9.22 15.38
C ALA A 83 -10.23 -8.61 16.11
N ASN A 84 -10.26 -8.63 17.44
CA ASN A 84 -11.31 -7.96 18.21
C ASN A 84 -11.28 -6.44 18.03
N ARG A 85 -10.09 -5.85 17.92
CA ARG A 85 -9.93 -4.40 17.70
C ARG A 85 -10.41 -3.98 16.31
N TYR A 86 -9.98 -4.70 15.28
CA TYR A 86 -10.38 -4.48 13.89
C TYR A 86 -11.53 -5.41 13.46
N LEU A 87 -12.43 -5.75 14.39
CA LEU A 87 -13.50 -6.72 14.16
C LEU A 87 -14.32 -6.44 12.87
N PRO A 88 -14.71 -5.19 12.55
CA PRO A 88 -15.43 -4.91 11.32
C PRO A 88 -14.67 -5.35 10.06
N MET A 89 -13.33 -5.21 10.05
CA MET A 89 -12.49 -5.69 8.95
C MET A 89 -12.37 -7.21 8.93
N PHE A 90 -12.19 -7.85 10.08
CA PHE A 90 -12.07 -9.30 10.15
C PHE A 90 -13.38 -10.04 9.83
N LEU A 91 -14.53 -9.37 9.91
CA LEU A 91 -15.83 -9.90 9.47
C LEU A 91 -16.11 -9.70 7.98
N LEU A 92 -15.36 -8.80 7.31
CA LEU A 92 -15.60 -8.48 5.90
C LEU A 92 -15.53 -9.71 4.96
N PRO A 93 -14.54 -10.62 5.06
CA PRO A 93 -14.51 -11.80 4.21
C PRO A 93 -15.73 -12.71 4.40
N VAL A 94 -16.26 -12.81 5.63
CA VAL A 94 -17.48 -13.59 5.91
C VAL A 94 -18.67 -12.95 5.18
N ALA A 95 -18.81 -11.62 5.28
CA ALA A 95 -19.86 -10.91 4.56
C ALA A 95 -19.72 -11.06 3.03
N CYS A 96 -18.51 -10.95 2.49
CA CYS A 96 -18.21 -11.17 1.06
C CYS A 96 -18.57 -12.59 0.60
N ILE A 97 -18.27 -13.62 1.41
CA ILE A 97 -18.67 -15.00 1.12
C ILE A 97 -20.20 -15.12 1.10
N MET A 98 -20.90 -14.53 2.08
CA MET A 98 -22.37 -14.55 2.13
C MET A 98 -23.00 -13.84 0.92
N LEU A 99 -22.46 -12.69 0.53
CA LEU A 99 -22.87 -11.97 -0.68
C LEU A 99 -22.60 -12.78 -1.96
N SER A 100 -21.63 -13.68 -1.94
CA SER A 100 -21.30 -14.52 -3.09
C SER A 100 -22.25 -15.70 -3.29
N ILE A 101 -23.00 -16.11 -2.27
CA ILE A 101 -23.88 -17.30 -2.33
C ILE A 101 -24.92 -17.20 -3.47
N PRO A 102 -25.69 -16.10 -3.63
CA PRO A 102 -26.64 -15.99 -4.73
C PRO A 102 -25.95 -16.06 -6.11
N GLY A 103 -24.77 -15.45 -6.22
CA GLY A 103 -23.91 -15.51 -7.40
C GLY A 103 -23.49 -16.94 -7.75
N TRP A 104 -22.97 -17.68 -6.77
CA TRP A 104 -22.56 -19.07 -6.96
C TRP A 104 -23.72 -20.00 -7.31
N LEU A 105 -24.92 -19.77 -6.75
CA LEU A 105 -26.12 -20.53 -7.08
C LEU A 105 -26.60 -20.29 -8.51
N ARG A 106 -26.44 -19.06 -9.04
CA ARG A 106 -26.91 -18.69 -10.38
C ARG A 106 -25.91 -18.95 -11.49
N PHE A 107 -24.65 -18.58 -11.28
CA PHE A 107 -23.60 -18.58 -12.30
C PHE A 107 -22.59 -19.72 -12.13
N GLY A 108 -22.67 -20.46 -11.03
CA GLY A 108 -21.70 -21.50 -10.68
C GLY A 108 -20.54 -20.96 -9.84
N LEU A 109 -19.68 -21.88 -9.38
CA LEU A 109 -18.50 -21.59 -8.57
C LEU A 109 -17.24 -21.88 -9.37
N HIS A 110 -16.59 -20.83 -9.87
CA HIS A 110 -15.24 -20.92 -10.43
C HIS A 110 -14.21 -21.05 -9.29
N ARG A 111 -13.94 -22.29 -8.85
CA ARG A 111 -13.20 -22.60 -7.61
C ARG A 111 -11.86 -21.88 -7.48
N ASN A 112 -11.05 -21.87 -8.53
CA ASN A 112 -9.73 -21.26 -8.51
C ASN A 112 -9.82 -19.73 -8.43
N ALA A 113 -10.63 -19.11 -9.28
CA ALA A 113 -10.92 -17.68 -9.23
C ALA A 113 -11.51 -17.25 -7.86
N ALA A 114 -12.47 -18.01 -7.32
CA ALA A 114 -13.06 -17.74 -6.01
C ALA A 114 -12.02 -17.85 -4.88
N PHE A 115 -11.11 -18.84 -4.96
CA PHE A 115 -10.00 -18.97 -4.04
C PHE A 115 -9.07 -17.75 -4.11
N MET A 116 -8.79 -17.22 -5.31
CA MET A 116 -7.97 -16.02 -5.49
C MET A 116 -8.60 -14.77 -4.87
N SER A 117 -9.90 -14.53 -5.09
CA SER A 117 -10.59 -13.37 -4.52
C SER A 117 -10.64 -13.43 -2.99
N VAL A 118 -10.94 -14.61 -2.43
CA VAL A 118 -10.92 -14.83 -0.97
C VAL A 118 -9.52 -14.66 -0.39
N THR A 119 -8.49 -15.22 -1.03
CA THR A 119 -7.11 -15.09 -0.55
C THR A 119 -6.58 -13.67 -0.69
N GLY A 120 -7.05 -12.89 -1.67
CA GLY A 120 -6.79 -11.44 -1.76
C GLY A 120 -7.30 -10.67 -0.55
N LEU A 121 -8.56 -10.90 -0.16
CA LEU A 121 -9.16 -10.31 1.06
C LEU A 121 -8.39 -10.74 2.33
N LEU A 122 -8.08 -12.04 2.44
CA LEU A 122 -7.33 -12.57 3.59
C LEU A 122 -5.90 -12.02 3.64
N GLY A 123 -5.26 -11.79 2.49
CA GLY A 123 -3.93 -11.18 2.39
C GLY A 123 -3.90 -9.75 2.92
N ALA A 124 -4.93 -8.96 2.62
CA ALA A 124 -5.08 -7.60 3.17
C ALA A 124 -5.25 -7.65 4.71
N LEU A 125 -6.10 -8.55 5.22
CA LEU A 125 -6.28 -8.72 6.66
C LEU A 125 -5.04 -9.25 7.37
N ALA A 126 -4.33 -10.20 6.77
CA ALA A 126 -3.07 -10.72 7.29
C ALA A 126 -2.03 -9.60 7.44
N THR A 127 -2.03 -8.65 6.51
CA THR A 127 -1.11 -7.52 6.52
C THR A 127 -1.49 -6.50 7.59
N LEU A 128 -2.78 -6.14 7.70
CA LEU A 128 -3.28 -5.31 8.79
C LEU A 128 -2.96 -5.93 10.15
N GLY A 129 -3.24 -7.23 10.27
CA GLY A 129 -2.98 -8.04 11.46
C GLY A 129 -1.49 -8.03 11.82
N ALA A 130 -0.62 -8.28 10.85
CA ALA A 130 0.82 -8.33 11.07
C ALA A 130 1.38 -6.98 11.51
N LEU A 131 0.97 -5.88 10.88
CA LEU A 131 1.38 -4.52 11.25
C LEU A 131 0.94 -4.18 12.69
N ALA A 132 -0.31 -4.47 13.03
CA ALA A 132 -0.85 -4.21 14.36
C ALA A 132 -0.18 -5.07 15.45
N ILE A 133 0.00 -6.37 15.21
CA ILE A 133 0.70 -7.28 16.13
C ILE A 133 2.14 -6.79 16.33
N ALA A 134 2.86 -6.50 15.24
CA ALA A 134 4.27 -6.12 15.29
C ALA A 134 4.48 -4.79 16.03
N PHE A 135 3.74 -3.74 15.65
CA PHE A 135 4.08 -2.38 16.07
C PHE A 135 3.24 -1.84 17.22
N GLU A 136 2.10 -2.47 17.55
CA GLU A 136 1.24 -2.01 18.65
C GLU A 136 1.25 -2.95 19.84
N VAL A 137 1.11 -4.26 19.57
CA VAL A 137 1.09 -5.27 20.63
C VAL A 137 2.52 -5.58 21.08
N LYS A 138 3.38 -6.02 20.15
CA LYS A 138 4.77 -6.38 20.45
C LYS A 138 5.73 -5.20 20.49
N ARG A 139 5.32 -4.04 19.97
CA ARG A 139 6.12 -2.79 19.94
C ARG A 139 7.53 -2.98 19.36
N ILE A 140 7.65 -3.79 18.31
CA ILE A 140 8.91 -4.02 17.61
C ILE A 140 9.50 -2.67 17.15
N PRO A 141 10.79 -2.40 17.39
CA PRO A 141 11.39 -1.15 16.99
C PRO A 141 11.45 -1.02 15.47
N TRP A 142 11.02 0.13 14.95
CA TRP A 142 10.90 0.42 13.51
C TRP A 142 12.21 0.35 12.73
N ARG A 143 13.35 0.50 13.40
CA ARG A 143 14.67 0.62 12.75
C ARG A 143 14.99 -0.57 11.85
N MET A 144 14.83 -1.80 12.34
CA MET A 144 15.21 -2.99 11.57
C MET A 144 14.24 -3.29 10.41
N PRO A 145 12.90 -3.30 10.63
CA PRO A 145 11.93 -3.41 9.54
C PRO A 145 12.14 -2.37 8.43
N LEU A 146 12.34 -1.09 8.77
CA LEU A 146 12.56 -0.03 7.78
C LEU A 146 13.87 -0.19 7.01
N ARG A 147 14.93 -0.64 7.67
CA ARG A 147 16.22 -0.89 7.02
C ARG A 147 16.09 -1.99 5.97
N ILE A 148 15.38 -3.07 6.30
CA ILE A 148 15.11 -4.17 5.37
C ILE A 148 14.22 -3.69 4.23
N LEU A 149 13.16 -2.96 4.53
CA LEU A 149 12.27 -2.41 3.51
C LEU A 149 13.06 -1.55 2.51
N ILE A 150 13.80 -0.55 2.99
CA ILE A 150 14.58 0.35 2.12
C ILE A 150 15.61 -0.43 1.30
N ALA A 151 16.32 -1.38 1.92
CA ALA A 151 17.28 -2.22 1.20
C ALA A 151 16.62 -3.06 0.09
N SER A 152 15.42 -3.59 0.36
CA SER A 152 14.69 -4.43 -0.60
C SER A 152 14.19 -3.62 -1.79
N TYR A 153 13.74 -2.38 -1.56
CA TYR A 153 13.37 -1.48 -2.65
C TYR A 153 14.56 -0.97 -3.46
N TRP A 154 15.73 -0.73 -2.84
CA TRP A 154 16.96 -0.45 -3.60
C TRP A 154 17.40 -1.66 -4.43
N PHE A 155 17.24 -2.87 -3.90
CA PHE A 155 17.52 -4.10 -4.65
C PHE A 155 16.58 -4.24 -5.86
N SER A 156 15.26 -4.08 -5.66
CA SER A 156 14.27 -4.04 -6.74
C SER A 156 14.60 -2.96 -7.78
N PHE A 157 14.99 -1.76 -7.36
CA PHE A 157 15.45 -0.70 -8.26
C PHE A 157 16.64 -1.16 -9.11
N SER A 158 17.66 -1.75 -8.46
CA SER A 158 18.86 -2.25 -9.12
C SER A 158 18.55 -3.35 -10.12
N VAL A 159 17.62 -4.25 -9.80
CA VAL A 159 17.15 -5.28 -10.74
C VAL A 159 16.51 -4.65 -11.98
N GLY A 160 15.70 -3.60 -11.83
CA GLY A 160 15.14 -2.92 -12.99
C GLY A 160 16.19 -2.19 -13.85
N VAL A 161 17.25 -1.65 -13.24
CA VAL A 161 18.40 -1.11 -14.00
C VAL A 161 19.08 -2.22 -14.80
N VAL A 162 19.28 -3.41 -14.20
CA VAL A 162 19.85 -4.56 -14.89
C VAL A 162 18.94 -5.04 -16.02
N GLN A 163 17.62 -5.09 -15.80
CA GLN A 163 16.64 -5.41 -16.84
C GLN A 163 16.74 -4.41 -18.00
N TRP A 164 16.73 -3.11 -17.70
CA TRP A 164 16.82 -2.05 -18.71
C TRP A 164 18.12 -2.15 -19.52
N LEU A 165 19.27 -2.31 -18.84
CA LEU A 165 20.57 -2.52 -19.50
C LEU A 165 20.57 -3.78 -20.35
N SER A 166 19.98 -4.88 -19.87
CA SER A 166 19.93 -6.13 -20.62
C SER A 166 19.15 -6.00 -21.92
N VAL A 167 18.07 -5.21 -21.93
CA VAL A 167 17.30 -4.89 -23.14
C VAL A 167 18.13 -4.00 -24.07
N HIS A 168 18.68 -2.89 -23.56
CA HIS A 168 19.37 -1.89 -24.38
C HIS A 168 20.70 -2.38 -24.96
N LEU A 169 21.37 -3.29 -24.26
CA LEU A 169 22.62 -3.91 -24.69
C LEU A 169 22.40 -5.29 -25.33
N HIS A 170 21.13 -5.72 -25.49
CA HIS A 170 20.75 -7.03 -26.04
C HIS A 170 21.47 -8.23 -25.39
N ILE A 171 21.57 -8.25 -24.06
CA ILE A 171 22.22 -9.32 -23.30
C ILE A 171 21.26 -10.51 -23.16
N THR A 172 21.24 -11.37 -24.18
CA THR A 172 20.31 -12.52 -24.28
C THR A 172 20.25 -13.41 -23.04
N PRO A 173 21.36 -13.79 -22.37
CA PRO A 173 21.29 -14.64 -21.18
C PRO A 173 20.50 -13.99 -20.03
N LEU A 174 20.61 -12.66 -19.86
CA LEU A 174 19.88 -11.93 -18.84
C LEU A 174 18.41 -11.77 -19.21
N ILE A 175 18.12 -11.47 -20.47
CA ILE A 175 16.74 -11.39 -20.97
C ILE A 175 16.04 -12.73 -20.74
N ASN A 176 16.65 -13.84 -21.14
CA ASN A 176 16.12 -15.19 -20.95
C ASN A 176 15.93 -15.51 -19.46
N TYR A 177 16.87 -15.14 -18.60
CA TYR A 177 16.71 -15.32 -17.16
C TYR A 177 15.46 -14.60 -16.63
N PHE A 178 15.26 -13.32 -16.98
CA PHE A 178 14.09 -12.57 -16.52
C PHE A 178 12.78 -13.04 -17.17
N GLU A 179 12.84 -13.54 -18.39
CA GLU A 179 11.69 -14.15 -19.07
C GLU A 179 11.14 -15.34 -18.29
N HIS A 180 12.02 -16.15 -17.68
CA HIS A 180 11.60 -17.29 -16.86
C HIS A 180 11.33 -16.93 -15.39
N LEU A 181 12.02 -15.91 -14.86
CA LEU A 181 11.82 -15.46 -13.49
C LEU A 181 10.46 -14.78 -13.31
N MET A 182 10.05 -13.96 -14.28
CA MET A 182 8.83 -13.17 -14.20
C MET A 182 7.64 -13.97 -14.72
N TYR A 183 6.57 -14.04 -13.92
CA TYR A 183 5.34 -14.71 -14.34
C TYR A 183 4.74 -14.06 -15.60
N ARG A 184 4.74 -12.73 -15.63
CA ARG A 184 4.47 -11.94 -16.84
C ARG A 184 5.70 -11.11 -17.12
N GLN A 185 6.38 -11.48 -18.19
CA GLN A 185 7.61 -10.85 -18.60
C GLN A 185 7.30 -9.70 -19.57
N TYR A 186 7.97 -8.57 -19.36
CA TYR A 186 7.93 -7.40 -20.23
C TYR A 186 9.33 -7.03 -20.74
N VAL A 187 10.31 -7.90 -20.47
CA VAL A 187 11.72 -7.66 -20.77
C VAL A 187 12.02 -8.03 -22.22
N SER A 188 11.49 -9.15 -22.74
CA SER A 188 11.76 -9.54 -24.12
C SER A 188 10.84 -8.85 -25.12
N ASP A 189 11.35 -8.55 -26.32
CA ASP A 189 10.62 -7.83 -27.37
C ASP A 189 9.39 -8.60 -27.87
N GLY A 190 9.44 -9.94 -27.83
CA GLY A 190 8.34 -10.84 -28.20
C GLY A 190 7.23 -10.97 -27.15
N SER A 191 7.27 -10.17 -26.07
CA SER A 191 6.22 -10.23 -25.05
C SER A 191 4.86 -9.83 -25.60
N VAL A 192 3.87 -10.71 -25.44
CA VAL A 192 2.44 -10.45 -25.75
C VAL A 192 1.84 -9.30 -24.91
N TRP A 193 2.56 -8.83 -23.89
CA TRP A 193 2.12 -7.77 -22.98
C TRP A 193 2.79 -6.40 -23.27
N GLY A 194 3.54 -6.30 -24.38
CA GLY A 194 4.30 -5.11 -24.75
C GLY A 194 5.67 -5.11 -24.08
N GLY A 195 6.66 -5.65 -24.80
CA GLY A 195 8.03 -5.92 -24.33
C GLY A 195 8.97 -4.73 -24.27
N GLY A 196 10.26 -5.03 -24.06
CA GLY A 196 11.35 -4.05 -24.12
C GLY A 196 11.46 -3.10 -22.92
N ARG A 197 10.86 -3.43 -21.77
CA ARG A 197 10.80 -2.53 -20.60
C ARG A 197 11.09 -3.20 -19.27
N PRO A 198 11.73 -2.48 -18.33
CA PRO A 198 12.02 -3.02 -17.00
C PRO A 198 10.77 -3.09 -16.11
N GLN A 199 10.70 -4.12 -15.28
CA GLN A 199 9.61 -4.37 -14.33
C GLN A 199 10.03 -4.20 -12.86
N PHE A 200 11.33 -4.18 -12.56
CA PHE A 200 11.86 -3.97 -11.22
C PHE A 200 11.37 -5.02 -10.19
N LEU A 201 11.12 -6.26 -10.63
CA LEU A 201 10.51 -7.37 -9.89
C LEU A 201 8.98 -7.27 -9.65
N PHE A 202 8.34 -6.18 -10.07
CA PHE A 202 6.89 -6.04 -10.01
C PHE A 202 6.20 -6.86 -11.10
N ALA A 203 4.95 -7.27 -10.85
CA ALA A 203 4.17 -8.04 -11.82
C ALA A 203 3.95 -7.30 -13.15
N GLU A 204 3.87 -5.97 -13.09
CA GLU A 204 3.80 -5.10 -14.25
C GLU A 204 4.58 -3.80 -14.01
N PRO A 205 5.11 -3.16 -15.06
CA PRO A 205 5.68 -1.82 -14.92
C PRO A 205 4.67 -0.80 -14.38
N SER A 206 3.37 -1.03 -14.60
CA SER A 206 2.28 -0.19 -14.11
C SER A 206 2.14 -0.19 -12.57
N TYR A 207 2.78 -1.13 -11.87
CA TYR A 207 2.67 -1.27 -10.42
C TYR A 207 3.72 -0.46 -9.64
N ILE A 208 4.75 0.07 -10.31
CA ILE A 208 5.79 0.89 -9.70
C ILE A 208 5.16 2.04 -8.89
N GLY A 209 4.19 2.76 -9.48
CA GLY A 209 3.51 3.87 -8.81
C GLY A 209 2.75 3.46 -7.55
N MET A 210 2.15 2.27 -7.54
CA MET A 210 1.45 1.74 -6.35
C MET A 210 2.42 1.52 -5.19
N HIS A 211 3.61 1.02 -5.46
CA HIS A 211 4.62 0.82 -4.44
C HIS A 211 5.22 2.12 -3.93
N LEU A 212 5.61 3.01 -4.85
CA LEU A 212 6.23 4.28 -4.48
C LEU A 212 5.25 5.18 -3.73
N PHE A 213 4.01 5.28 -4.21
CA PHE A 213 3.05 6.27 -3.71
C PHE A 213 1.97 5.68 -2.80
N GLY A 214 1.63 4.40 -2.93
CA GLY A 214 0.71 3.70 -2.05
C GLY A 214 1.36 3.13 -0.79
N ILE A 215 2.65 2.77 -0.83
CA ILE A 215 3.36 2.15 0.30
C ILE A 215 4.46 3.04 0.85
N LEU A 216 5.43 3.46 0.02
CA LEU A 216 6.62 4.17 0.50
C LEU A 216 6.33 5.62 0.90
N LEU A 217 5.58 6.38 0.08
CA LEU A 217 5.24 7.78 0.36
C LEU A 217 4.46 7.93 1.68
N PRO A 218 3.45 7.08 1.98
CA PRO A 218 2.76 7.20 3.24
C PRO A 218 3.61 6.74 4.43
N LEU A 219 4.47 5.74 4.23
CA LEU A 219 5.42 5.35 5.25
C LEU A 219 6.44 6.46 5.53
N MET A 220 6.85 7.22 4.51
CA MET A 220 7.68 8.42 4.66
C MET A 220 6.94 9.47 5.49
N TRP A 221 5.66 9.73 5.22
CA TRP A 221 4.83 10.63 6.04
C TRP A 221 4.74 10.15 7.50
N LEU A 222 4.55 8.85 7.70
CA LEU A 222 4.51 8.22 9.03
C LEU A 222 5.85 8.37 9.77
N MET A 223 6.98 8.29 9.06
CA MET A 223 8.32 8.42 9.63
C MET A 223 8.75 9.87 9.84
N ARG A 224 8.21 10.84 9.09
CA ARG A 224 8.60 12.27 9.18
C ARG A 224 8.61 12.82 10.60
N ARG A 225 7.71 12.34 11.46
CA ARG A 225 7.59 12.74 12.86
C ARG A 225 8.30 11.79 13.84
N ARG A 226 8.59 10.55 13.46
CA ARG A 226 9.22 9.53 14.34
C ARG A 226 10.73 9.48 14.21
N ASP A 227 11.21 9.52 12.96
CA ASP A 227 12.62 9.41 12.64
C ASP A 227 12.91 10.16 11.34
N ARG A 228 13.49 11.35 11.46
CA ARG A 228 13.82 12.22 10.32
C ARG A 228 14.84 11.57 9.37
N ILE A 229 15.69 10.67 9.87
CA ILE A 229 16.71 10.00 9.06
C ILE A 229 16.04 9.00 8.12
N TYR A 230 15.16 8.14 8.65
CA TYR A 230 14.44 7.18 7.80
C TYR A 230 13.43 7.88 6.87
N ALA A 231 12.80 8.96 7.31
CA ALA A 231 11.95 9.77 6.43
C ALA A 231 12.75 10.34 5.25
N LYS A 232 13.96 10.87 5.50
CA LYS A 232 14.86 11.33 4.44
C LYS A 232 15.26 10.18 3.50
N ARG A 233 15.66 9.02 4.04
CA ARG A 233 16.04 7.85 3.23
C ARG A 233 14.89 7.32 2.36
N LEU A 234 13.66 7.28 2.90
CA LEU A 234 12.48 6.90 2.14
C LEU A 234 12.19 7.91 1.03
N ARG A 235 12.27 9.21 1.33
CA ARG A 235 12.12 10.27 0.33
C ARG A 235 13.15 10.13 -0.79
N ASP A 236 14.42 9.99 -0.44
CA ASP A 236 15.51 9.90 -1.41
C ASP A 236 15.35 8.63 -2.28
N LEU A 237 14.93 7.50 -1.69
CA LEU A 237 14.57 6.29 -2.42
C LEU A 237 13.39 6.53 -3.39
N ILE A 238 12.27 7.12 -2.93
CA ILE A 238 11.10 7.40 -3.77
C ILE A 238 11.51 8.27 -4.96
N VAL A 239 12.27 9.35 -4.73
CA VAL A 239 12.67 10.29 -5.78
C VAL A 239 13.59 9.61 -6.79
N VAL A 240 14.63 8.90 -6.34
CA VAL A 240 15.56 8.22 -7.26
C VAL A 240 14.84 7.12 -8.05
N TYR A 241 13.99 6.34 -7.39
CA TYR A 241 13.25 5.27 -8.04
C TYR A 241 12.29 5.83 -9.10
N MET A 242 11.53 6.87 -8.74
CA MET A 242 10.62 7.56 -9.64
C MET A 242 11.34 8.12 -10.87
N ILE A 243 12.40 8.90 -10.67
CA ILE A 243 13.19 9.48 -11.78
C ILE A 243 13.79 8.36 -12.63
N GLY A 244 14.39 7.35 -12.01
CA GLY A 244 14.99 6.24 -12.73
C GLY A 244 13.96 5.47 -13.56
N ALA A 245 12.78 5.17 -13.01
CA ALA A 245 11.72 4.47 -13.73
C ALA A 245 11.18 5.27 -14.92
N VAL A 246 11.08 6.61 -14.79
CA VAL A 246 10.70 7.51 -15.90
C VAL A 246 11.80 7.54 -16.97
N LEU A 247 13.06 7.72 -16.58
CA LEU A 247 14.20 7.76 -17.53
C LEU A 247 14.38 6.43 -18.26
N MET A 248 14.12 5.31 -17.59
CA MET A 248 14.16 3.97 -18.19
C MET A 248 12.89 3.62 -18.98
N GLN A 249 11.95 4.58 -19.13
CA GLN A 249 10.70 4.41 -19.87
C GLN A 249 9.91 3.16 -19.45
N ALA A 250 9.87 2.88 -18.14
CA ALA A 250 9.18 1.71 -17.60
C ALA A 250 7.68 1.69 -17.98
N GLY A 251 7.05 2.86 -18.06
CA GLY A 251 5.73 3.03 -18.66
C GLY A 251 5.14 4.42 -18.45
N THR A 252 4.15 4.79 -19.27
CA THR A 252 3.43 6.07 -19.17
C THR A 252 2.82 6.32 -17.79
N ARG A 253 2.36 5.25 -17.14
CA ARG A 253 1.68 5.36 -15.84
C ARG A 253 2.58 5.90 -14.73
N ILE A 254 3.87 5.55 -14.68
CA ILE A 254 4.73 6.09 -13.62
C ILE A 254 4.84 7.61 -13.73
N VAL A 255 4.79 8.18 -14.94
CA VAL A 255 4.74 9.63 -15.16
C VAL A 255 3.47 10.22 -14.57
N ILE A 256 2.30 9.66 -14.90
CA ILE A 256 1.00 10.15 -14.41
C ILE A 256 0.90 10.02 -12.89
N ASP A 257 1.24 8.84 -12.35
CA ASP A 257 1.21 8.56 -10.91
C ASP A 257 2.15 9.53 -10.16
N SER A 258 3.29 9.89 -10.75
CA SER A 258 4.25 10.86 -10.18
C SER A 258 3.70 12.27 -10.15
N VAL A 259 3.04 12.72 -11.23
CA VAL A 259 2.38 14.03 -11.28
C VAL A 259 1.30 14.11 -10.22
N VAL A 260 0.42 13.11 -10.13
CA VAL A 260 -0.65 13.06 -9.13
C VAL A 260 -0.07 13.04 -7.71
N ALA A 261 0.94 12.21 -7.45
CA ALA A 261 1.58 12.16 -6.14
C ALA A 261 2.26 13.49 -5.76
N LEU A 262 2.94 14.16 -6.69
CA LEU A 262 3.55 15.46 -6.47
C LEU A 262 2.51 16.54 -6.19
N LEU A 263 1.40 16.57 -6.93
CA LEU A 263 0.29 17.49 -6.66
C LEU A 263 -0.25 17.27 -5.24
N ILE A 264 -0.44 16.02 -4.82
CA ILE A 264 -0.88 15.70 -3.46
C ILE A 264 0.15 16.13 -2.41
N VAL A 265 1.46 15.91 -2.66
CA VAL A 265 2.52 16.37 -1.76
C VAL A 265 2.55 17.91 -1.65
N ILE A 266 2.37 18.63 -2.75
CA ILE A 266 2.27 20.10 -2.79
C ILE A 266 1.05 20.56 -1.98
N VAL A 267 -0.10 19.91 -2.19
CA VAL A 267 -1.30 20.19 -1.42
C VAL A 267 -1.01 20.00 0.05
N VAL A 268 -0.46 18.86 0.48
CA VAL A 268 -0.12 18.56 1.89
C VAL A 268 0.84 19.60 2.47
N HIS A 269 1.91 19.94 1.76
CA HIS A 269 3.02 20.72 2.33
C HIS A 269 2.74 22.22 2.49
N ASN A 270 1.94 22.82 1.60
CA ASN A 270 1.67 24.27 1.63
C ASN A 270 0.49 24.62 2.53
N THR A 271 0.58 25.69 3.32
CA THR A 271 -0.61 26.25 4.00
C THR A 271 -1.38 27.16 3.03
N TRP A 272 -2.63 26.81 2.75
CA TRP A 272 -3.45 27.52 1.75
C TRP A 272 -4.13 28.78 2.30
N HIS A 273 -4.09 28.97 3.63
CA HIS A 273 -4.63 30.16 4.30
C HIS A 273 -3.69 31.37 4.19
N ASP A 274 -2.37 31.16 4.15
CA ASP A 274 -1.40 32.24 3.99
C ASP A 274 -1.23 32.60 2.51
N LYS A 275 -1.39 33.90 2.17
CA LYS A 275 -1.26 34.42 0.80
C LYS A 275 0.09 34.06 0.17
N ARG A 276 1.20 34.13 0.93
CA ARG A 276 2.56 33.84 0.39
C ARG A 276 2.73 32.35 0.09
N GLN A 277 2.32 31.47 1.01
CA GLN A 277 2.38 30.03 0.78
C GLN A 277 1.38 29.57 -0.28
N ARG A 278 0.21 30.21 -0.39
CA ARG A 278 -0.74 29.95 -1.47
C ARG A 278 -0.16 30.29 -2.84
N LEU A 279 0.47 31.45 -3.00
CA LEU A 279 1.15 31.83 -4.26
C LEU A 279 2.25 30.82 -4.63
N ARG A 280 3.07 30.42 -3.65
CA ARG A 280 4.09 29.37 -3.86
C ARG A 280 3.47 28.03 -4.25
N GLY A 281 2.39 27.63 -3.59
CA GLY A 281 1.66 26.41 -3.89
C GLY A 281 1.08 26.42 -5.31
N ILE A 282 0.46 27.52 -5.74
CA ILE A 282 -0.05 27.69 -7.11
C ILE A 282 1.10 27.60 -8.13
N ALA A 283 2.21 28.30 -7.90
CA ALA A 283 3.37 28.24 -8.78
C ALA A 283 3.95 26.81 -8.88
N GLN A 284 4.00 26.07 -7.76
CA GLN A 284 4.42 24.68 -7.74
C GLN A 284 3.45 23.76 -8.50
N VAL A 285 2.14 23.95 -8.36
CA VAL A 285 1.13 23.20 -9.13
C VAL A 285 1.31 23.46 -10.62
N LEU A 286 1.42 24.72 -11.04
CA LEU A 286 1.66 25.08 -12.44
C LEU A 286 2.97 24.47 -12.96
N GLY A 287 4.04 24.52 -12.17
CA GLY A 287 5.32 23.91 -12.50
C GLY A 287 5.25 22.39 -12.67
N VAL A 288 4.55 21.69 -11.76
CA VAL A 288 4.36 20.23 -11.86
C VAL A 288 3.44 19.85 -13.03
N CYS A 289 2.38 20.61 -13.29
CA CYS A 289 1.54 20.40 -14.47
C CYS A 289 2.33 20.62 -15.76
N GLY A 290 3.17 21.67 -15.82
CA GLY A 290 4.05 21.93 -16.95
C GLY A 290 5.10 20.83 -17.17
N LEU A 291 5.77 20.39 -16.10
CA LEU A 291 6.71 19.27 -16.16
C LEU A 291 6.02 17.95 -16.53
N GLY A 292 4.82 17.72 -15.99
CA GLY A 292 3.99 16.59 -16.35
C GLY A 292 3.63 16.60 -17.83
N LEU A 293 3.21 17.77 -18.35
CA LEU A 293 2.93 17.96 -19.77
C LEU A 293 4.17 17.72 -20.63
N LEU A 294 5.35 18.22 -20.24
CA LEU A 294 6.60 17.95 -20.97
C LEU A 294 6.98 16.47 -20.95
N GLY A 295 6.86 15.80 -19.80
CA GLY A 295 7.10 14.37 -19.70
C GLY A 295 6.11 13.54 -20.51
N VAL A 296 4.86 14.00 -20.58
CA VAL A 296 3.79 13.45 -21.44
C VAL A 296 4.10 13.66 -22.91
N LEU A 297 4.53 14.87 -23.31
CA LEU A 297 4.86 15.20 -24.70
C LEU A 297 6.15 14.52 -25.21
N ALA A 298 7.05 14.14 -24.30
CA ALA A 298 8.26 13.38 -24.64
C ALA A 298 7.99 11.88 -24.83
N ASP A 299 6.78 11.39 -24.54
CA ASP A 299 6.40 9.99 -24.69
C ASP A 299 5.60 9.80 -25.99
N SER A 300 6.10 8.94 -26.88
CA SER A 300 5.48 8.65 -28.17
C SER A 300 4.06 8.10 -28.05
N ARG A 301 3.70 7.46 -26.92
CA ARG A 301 2.35 6.94 -26.68
C ARG A 301 1.30 8.04 -26.54
N LEU A 302 1.67 9.22 -26.06
CA LEU A 302 0.72 10.32 -25.84
C LEU A 302 0.53 11.17 -27.09
N SER A 303 1.51 11.23 -27.99
CA SER A 303 1.27 11.70 -29.36
C SER A 303 0.22 10.82 -30.06
N SER A 304 0.31 9.50 -29.89
CA SER A 304 -0.70 8.56 -30.38
C SER A 304 -2.06 8.74 -29.71
N ILE A 305 -2.15 9.04 -28.40
CA ILE A 305 -3.42 9.36 -27.73
C ILE A 305 -4.01 10.70 -28.23
N ALA A 306 -3.16 11.70 -28.49
CA ALA A 306 -3.61 12.99 -29.01
C ALA A 306 -4.16 12.88 -30.44
N GLU A 307 -3.61 11.96 -31.25
CA GLU A 307 -4.02 11.70 -32.63
C GLU A 307 -5.21 10.72 -32.71
N ASN A 308 -5.20 9.64 -31.91
CA ASN A 308 -6.12 8.50 -32.01
C ASN A 308 -7.06 8.35 -30.80
N GLY A 309 -7.11 9.33 -29.90
CA GLY A 309 -7.93 9.27 -28.70
C GLY A 309 -7.51 8.14 -27.74
N ALA A 310 -8.48 7.55 -27.03
CA ALA A 310 -8.20 6.49 -26.05
C ALA A 310 -7.51 5.25 -26.65
N GLU A 311 -7.74 4.99 -27.95
CA GLU A 311 -7.15 3.87 -28.69
C GLU A 311 -5.67 4.06 -29.00
N GLY A 312 -5.19 5.30 -28.93
CA GLY A 312 -3.78 5.62 -29.13
C GLY A 312 -2.84 4.96 -28.12
N ASP A 313 -3.35 4.51 -26.97
CA ASP A 313 -2.65 3.62 -26.04
C ASP A 313 -3.52 2.41 -25.72
N GLY A 314 -3.15 1.26 -26.29
CA GLY A 314 -3.84 -0.01 -26.04
C GLY A 314 -3.95 -0.37 -24.55
N SER A 315 -3.00 0.06 -23.70
CA SER A 315 -3.10 -0.17 -22.25
C SER A 315 -4.12 0.74 -21.58
N PHE A 316 -4.32 1.96 -22.08
CA PHE A 316 -5.34 2.88 -21.58
C PHE A 316 -6.73 2.44 -22.05
N PHE A 317 -6.85 2.09 -23.32
CA PHE A 317 -8.09 1.55 -23.87
C PHE A 317 -8.53 0.26 -23.19
N ALA A 318 -7.58 -0.66 -22.91
CA ALA A 318 -7.83 -1.86 -22.13
C ALA A 318 -8.50 -1.59 -20.78
N ARG A 319 -8.05 -0.58 -20.04
CA ARG A 319 -8.66 -0.23 -18.76
C ARG A 319 -10.11 0.20 -18.89
N ILE A 320 -10.46 0.85 -20.00
CA ILE A 320 -11.83 1.29 -20.25
C ILE A 320 -12.73 0.08 -20.46
N TYR A 321 -12.43 -0.77 -21.46
CA TYR A 321 -13.32 -1.88 -21.78
C TYR A 321 -13.31 -2.99 -20.72
N GLN A 322 -12.15 -3.31 -20.12
CA GLN A 322 -12.07 -4.34 -19.07
C GLN A 322 -12.81 -3.95 -17.78
N SER A 323 -12.98 -2.65 -17.52
CA SER A 323 -13.87 -2.19 -16.46
C SER A 323 -15.32 -2.06 -16.92
N LEU A 324 -15.56 -1.63 -18.15
CA LEU A 324 -16.91 -1.41 -18.68
C LEU A 324 -17.69 -2.71 -18.84
N ASP A 325 -17.06 -3.77 -19.35
CA ASP A 325 -17.68 -5.07 -19.59
C ASP A 325 -18.38 -5.62 -18.33
N PRO A 326 -17.69 -5.85 -17.19
CA PRO A 326 -18.34 -6.36 -16.01
C PRO A 326 -19.36 -5.38 -15.41
N LEU A 327 -19.17 -4.06 -15.54
CA LEU A 327 -20.16 -3.07 -15.10
C LEU A 327 -21.45 -3.14 -15.93
N CYS A 328 -21.34 -3.34 -17.25
CA CYS A 328 -22.49 -3.62 -18.11
C CYS A 328 -23.15 -4.95 -17.73
N GLY A 329 -22.36 -5.96 -17.36
CA GLY A 329 -22.84 -7.24 -16.85
C GLY A 329 -23.68 -7.12 -15.58
N LEU A 330 -23.30 -6.25 -14.64
CA LEU A 330 -24.11 -5.98 -13.44
C LEU A 330 -25.51 -5.47 -13.79
N ILE A 331 -25.62 -4.65 -14.83
CA ILE A 331 -26.91 -4.10 -15.28
C ILE A 331 -27.75 -5.18 -15.97
N ALA A 332 -27.13 -6.18 -16.62
CA ALA A 332 -27.85 -7.28 -17.26
C ALA A 332 -28.62 -8.15 -16.24
N HIS A 333 -28.17 -8.19 -14.98
CA HIS A 333 -28.85 -8.88 -13.89
C HIS A 333 -29.03 -7.93 -12.70
N PRO A 334 -30.14 -7.15 -12.62
CA PRO A 334 -30.26 -6.03 -11.69
C PRO A 334 -30.00 -6.33 -10.21
N TRP A 335 -30.29 -7.56 -9.74
CA TRP A 335 -30.01 -7.98 -8.37
C TRP A 335 -28.49 -8.07 -8.09
N THR A 336 -27.68 -8.39 -9.10
CA THR A 336 -26.21 -8.43 -9.00
C THR A 336 -25.61 -7.04 -8.76
N VAL A 337 -26.32 -5.95 -9.07
CA VAL A 337 -25.87 -4.60 -8.67
C VAL A 337 -25.73 -4.50 -7.15
N LEU A 338 -26.59 -5.20 -6.39
CA LEU A 338 -26.55 -5.15 -4.93
C LEU A 338 -25.54 -6.15 -4.34
N THR A 339 -25.54 -7.40 -4.81
CA THR A 339 -24.77 -8.50 -4.19
C THR A 339 -23.56 -8.96 -5.00
N GLY A 340 -23.43 -8.53 -6.25
CA GLY A 340 -22.42 -8.99 -7.20
C GLY A 340 -22.75 -10.34 -7.85
N TYR A 341 -21.85 -10.78 -8.71
CA TYR A 341 -21.85 -12.10 -9.35
C TYR A 341 -21.26 -13.20 -8.45
N GLY A 342 -20.69 -12.83 -7.31
CA GLY A 342 -19.98 -13.71 -6.39
C GLY A 342 -18.49 -13.79 -6.67
N ALA A 343 -17.72 -14.08 -5.63
CA ALA A 343 -16.27 -14.26 -5.73
C ALA A 343 -15.91 -15.30 -6.80
N GLY A 344 -15.01 -14.92 -7.72
CA GLY A 344 -14.54 -15.74 -8.82
C GLY A 344 -15.37 -15.64 -10.12
N ASN A 345 -16.46 -14.87 -10.13
CA ASN A 345 -17.40 -14.84 -11.25
C ASN A 345 -17.30 -13.54 -12.10
N ILE A 346 -16.16 -12.86 -12.07
CA ILE A 346 -15.90 -11.68 -12.93
C ILE A 346 -16.07 -12.04 -14.41
N ILE A 347 -15.66 -13.25 -14.82
CA ILE A 347 -15.81 -13.73 -16.20
C ILE A 347 -17.27 -13.76 -16.65
N ASN A 348 -18.19 -14.17 -15.78
CA ASN A 348 -19.61 -14.24 -16.11
C ASN A 348 -20.20 -12.83 -16.29
N ALA A 349 -19.81 -11.89 -15.43
CA ALA A 349 -20.21 -10.49 -15.56
C ALA A 349 -19.68 -9.89 -16.86
N MET A 350 -18.40 -10.13 -17.16
CA MET A 350 -17.77 -9.64 -18.38
C MET A 350 -18.47 -10.16 -19.64
N GLN A 351 -18.69 -11.48 -19.73
CA GLN A 351 -19.38 -12.09 -20.86
C GLN A 351 -20.83 -11.60 -21.00
N ALA A 352 -21.54 -11.39 -19.89
CA ALA A 352 -22.90 -10.87 -19.90
C ALA A 352 -22.98 -9.39 -20.34
N GLY A 353 -21.92 -8.62 -20.11
CA GLY A 353 -21.88 -7.18 -20.41
C GLY A 353 -21.22 -6.82 -21.75
N ALA A 354 -20.43 -7.71 -22.34
CA ALA A 354 -19.57 -7.42 -23.49
C ALA A 354 -20.33 -6.81 -24.68
N ALA A 355 -21.48 -7.36 -25.08
CA ALA A 355 -22.27 -6.83 -26.20
C ALA A 355 -22.78 -5.39 -25.95
N LYS A 356 -23.14 -5.08 -24.69
CA LYS A 356 -23.60 -3.74 -24.31
C LYS A 356 -22.44 -2.76 -24.22
N ALA A 357 -21.28 -3.22 -23.75
CA ALA A 357 -20.05 -2.45 -23.71
C ALA A 357 -19.56 -2.11 -25.12
N GLU A 358 -19.57 -3.09 -26.04
CA GLU A 358 -19.29 -2.90 -27.46
C GLU A 358 -20.19 -1.82 -28.06
N GLN A 359 -21.52 -1.92 -27.87
CA GLN A 359 -22.45 -0.92 -28.37
C GLN A 359 -22.14 0.48 -27.82
N LEU A 360 -21.80 0.58 -26.53
CA LEU A 360 -21.48 1.87 -25.89
C LEU A 360 -20.16 2.45 -26.39
N LEU A 361 -19.14 1.62 -26.60
CA LEU A 361 -17.85 2.04 -27.17
C LEU A 361 -18.03 2.51 -28.62
N ASN A 362 -18.72 1.73 -29.45
CA ASN A 362 -19.02 2.08 -30.84
C ASN A 362 -19.83 3.39 -30.93
N SER A 363 -20.79 3.60 -30.00
CA SER A 363 -21.58 4.85 -29.94
C SER A 363 -20.75 6.09 -29.64
N ARG A 364 -19.56 5.92 -29.06
CA ARG A 364 -18.60 7.00 -28.76
C ARG A 364 -17.48 7.08 -29.80
N GLY A 365 -17.60 6.36 -30.91
CA GLY A 365 -16.59 6.33 -31.97
C GLY A 365 -15.32 5.57 -31.58
N MET A 366 -15.41 4.65 -30.62
CA MET A 366 -14.29 3.79 -30.20
C MET A 366 -14.47 2.34 -30.68
N ASN A 367 -13.38 1.57 -30.74
CA ASN A 367 -13.34 0.17 -31.16
C ASN A 367 -13.97 -0.77 -30.11
N GLY A 368 -15.28 -0.99 -30.23
CA GLY A 368 -16.01 -1.92 -29.37
C GLY A 368 -15.62 -3.39 -29.55
N GLU A 369 -15.03 -3.79 -30.68
CA GLU A 369 -14.62 -5.17 -30.96
C GLU A 369 -13.56 -5.66 -29.96
N ALA A 370 -12.75 -4.75 -29.40
CA ALA A 370 -11.76 -5.06 -28.38
C ALA A 370 -12.41 -5.65 -27.10
N ALA A 371 -13.60 -5.15 -26.72
CA ALA A 371 -14.37 -5.66 -25.59
C ALA A 371 -14.83 -7.10 -25.84
N MET A 372 -15.43 -7.36 -27.00
CA MET A 372 -15.88 -8.70 -27.39
C MET A 372 -14.72 -9.68 -27.54
N SER A 373 -13.61 -9.25 -28.14
CA SER A 373 -12.39 -10.06 -28.29
C SER A 373 -11.79 -10.43 -26.93
N PHE A 374 -11.79 -9.49 -25.98
CA PHE A 374 -11.35 -9.77 -24.63
C PHE A 374 -12.29 -10.72 -23.88
N ALA A 375 -13.61 -10.52 -24.02
CA ALA A 375 -14.64 -11.36 -23.42
C ALA A 375 -14.57 -12.82 -23.88
N THR A 376 -14.28 -13.03 -25.16
CA THR A 376 -14.18 -14.36 -25.79
C THR A 376 -12.81 -15.02 -25.59
N GLY A 377 -11.74 -14.23 -25.50
CA GLY A 377 -10.38 -14.73 -25.26
C GLY A 377 -10.03 -15.02 -23.80
N SER A 378 -10.88 -14.60 -22.86
CA SER A 378 -10.63 -14.77 -21.42
C SER A 378 -11.43 -15.93 -20.81
N ASN A 379 -10.96 -16.41 -19.68
CA ASN A 379 -11.55 -17.46 -18.85
C ASN A 379 -11.51 -17.05 -17.38
N ALA A 380 -12.07 -17.88 -16.49
CA ALA A 380 -12.16 -17.56 -15.07
C ALA A 380 -10.79 -17.33 -14.39
N ASP A 381 -9.71 -17.96 -14.87
CA ASP A 381 -8.40 -17.94 -14.23
C ASP A 381 -7.50 -16.79 -14.71
N ASN A 382 -7.88 -16.16 -15.83
CA ASN A 382 -7.11 -15.07 -16.44
C ASN A 382 -7.93 -13.79 -16.63
N VAL A 383 -9.20 -13.72 -16.18
CA VAL A 383 -10.01 -12.50 -16.26
C VAL A 383 -9.63 -11.51 -15.16
N TRP A 384 -9.72 -10.22 -15.47
CA TRP A 384 -9.42 -9.12 -14.57
C TRP A 384 -10.03 -7.83 -15.13
N THR A 385 -10.19 -6.81 -14.28
CA THR A 385 -10.87 -5.54 -14.59
C THR A 385 -9.94 -4.32 -14.64
N MET A 386 -8.67 -4.49 -14.26
CA MET A 386 -7.65 -3.46 -14.04
C MET A 386 -7.98 -2.40 -12.95
N CYS A 387 -9.15 -2.49 -12.30
CA CYS A 387 -9.63 -1.53 -11.32
C CYS A 387 -10.18 -2.25 -10.08
N ALA A 388 -9.64 -1.97 -8.89
CA ALA A 388 -10.00 -2.72 -7.69
C ALA A 388 -11.47 -2.51 -7.33
N TYR A 389 -11.99 -1.32 -7.59
CA TYR A 389 -13.39 -0.98 -7.37
C TYR A 389 -14.31 -1.76 -8.28
N THR A 390 -13.95 -1.87 -9.56
CA THR A 390 -14.73 -2.66 -10.50
C THR A 390 -14.78 -4.11 -10.07
N SER A 391 -13.67 -4.71 -9.63
CA SER A 391 -13.65 -6.10 -9.16
C SER A 391 -14.48 -6.29 -7.89
N VAL A 392 -14.33 -5.40 -6.89
CA VAL A 392 -15.13 -5.47 -5.65
C VAL A 392 -16.62 -5.34 -5.94
N ILE A 393 -17.02 -4.38 -6.79
CA ILE A 393 -18.43 -4.17 -7.15
C ILE A 393 -18.94 -5.35 -7.99
N THR A 394 -18.11 -5.90 -8.88
CA THR A 394 -18.50 -7.04 -9.72
C THR A 394 -18.72 -8.30 -8.90
N GLU A 395 -17.82 -8.61 -7.96
CA GLU A 395 -17.91 -9.82 -7.16
C GLU A 395 -18.89 -9.71 -5.99
N TYR A 396 -18.98 -8.53 -5.34
CA TYR A 396 -19.70 -8.36 -4.09
C TYR A 396 -20.80 -7.28 -4.12
N GLY A 397 -20.99 -6.62 -5.27
CA GLY A 397 -22.00 -5.60 -5.48
C GLY A 397 -21.75 -4.30 -4.70
N LEU A 398 -22.72 -3.39 -4.77
CA LEU A 398 -22.69 -2.13 -4.03
C LEU A 398 -22.71 -2.35 -2.51
N ILE A 399 -23.33 -3.44 -2.02
CA ILE A 399 -23.31 -3.79 -0.59
C ILE A 399 -21.88 -4.12 -0.16
N GLY A 400 -21.17 -4.97 -0.90
CA GLY A 400 -19.78 -5.30 -0.62
C GLY A 400 -18.86 -4.08 -0.62
N MET A 401 -19.02 -3.20 -1.62
CA MET A 401 -18.28 -1.95 -1.70
C MET A 401 -18.58 -1.01 -0.52
N ALA A 402 -19.85 -0.85 -0.15
CA ALA A 402 -20.26 -0.07 1.01
C ALA A 402 -19.67 -0.65 2.31
N LEU A 403 -19.70 -1.97 2.48
CA LEU A 403 -19.09 -2.63 3.63
C LEU A 403 -17.58 -2.39 3.69
N LEU A 404 -16.85 -2.51 2.57
CA LEU A 404 -15.42 -2.23 2.52
C LEU A 404 -15.12 -0.77 2.94
N VAL A 405 -15.87 0.20 2.43
CA VAL A 405 -15.69 1.63 2.78
C VAL A 405 -16.04 1.87 4.25
N VAL A 406 -17.23 1.45 4.70
CA VAL A 406 -17.71 1.67 6.06
C VAL A 406 -16.79 1.02 7.07
N THR A 407 -16.37 -0.23 6.85
CA THR A 407 -15.44 -0.91 7.75
C THR A 407 -14.06 -0.23 7.76
N SER A 408 -13.59 0.28 6.61
CA SER A 408 -12.29 0.97 6.51
C SER A 408 -12.33 2.28 7.29
N VAL A 409 -13.36 3.09 7.06
CA VAL A 409 -13.60 4.34 7.77
C VAL A 409 -13.83 4.08 9.25
N ALA A 410 -14.64 3.09 9.61
CA ALA A 410 -14.89 2.72 10.99
C ALA A 410 -13.59 2.32 11.69
N CYS A 411 -12.75 1.47 11.10
CA CYS A 411 -11.47 1.09 11.69
C CYS A 411 -10.49 2.26 11.80
N ALA A 412 -10.45 3.14 10.80
CA ALA A 412 -9.66 4.38 10.86
C ALA A 412 -10.20 5.37 11.91
N ALA A 413 -11.51 5.39 12.16
CA ALA A 413 -12.20 6.35 13.05
C ALA A 413 -12.54 5.80 14.45
N ARG A 414 -12.38 4.49 14.73
CA ARG A 414 -12.85 3.81 15.97
C ARG A 414 -12.12 4.21 17.25
N ILE A 415 -11.38 5.32 17.27
CA ILE A 415 -10.92 5.99 18.49
C ILE A 415 -11.93 7.03 19.00
N ARG A 416 -13.03 7.31 18.27
CA ARG A 416 -14.03 8.28 18.78
C ARG A 416 -15.02 7.73 19.82
N ASN A 417 -15.44 6.46 19.74
CA ASN A 417 -16.61 5.99 20.51
C ASN A 417 -16.34 4.97 21.63
N VAL A 418 -15.17 4.33 21.71
CA VAL A 418 -14.90 3.38 22.82
C VAL A 418 -14.76 4.10 24.17
N ARG A 419 -14.35 5.38 24.17
CA ARG A 419 -14.35 6.22 25.39
C ARG A 419 -15.75 6.72 25.75
N ALA A 420 -16.60 7.00 24.76
CA ALA A 420 -17.99 7.44 24.98
C ALA A 420 -18.89 6.30 25.49
N PHE A 421 -18.65 5.06 25.05
CA PHE A 421 -19.40 3.88 25.51
C PHE A 421 -18.89 3.32 26.85
N ALA A 422 -17.62 3.60 27.22
CA ALA A 422 -17.05 3.14 28.47
C ALA A 422 -17.42 3.99 29.70
N GLY A 423 -18.19 5.08 29.55
CA GLY A 423 -18.73 5.85 30.68
C GLY A 423 -17.68 6.35 31.69
N ILE A 424 -16.40 6.45 31.30
CA ILE A 424 -15.36 7.01 32.17
C ILE A 424 -15.46 8.53 32.05
N HIS A 425 -16.40 9.10 32.80
CA HIS A 425 -16.33 10.50 33.19
C HIS A 425 -15.06 10.68 34.01
N GLY A 426 -14.13 11.49 33.51
CA GLY A 426 -12.97 11.95 34.25
C GLY A 426 -13.40 12.90 35.36
N SER A 427 -13.80 12.34 36.48
CA SER A 427 -13.81 12.97 37.80
C SER A 427 -13.39 11.88 38.79
N ASP A 428 -12.45 12.20 39.67
CA ASP A 428 -11.93 11.36 40.77
C ASP A 428 -10.73 10.46 40.48
N ILE A 429 -9.59 11.07 40.11
CA ILE A 429 -8.28 10.63 40.61
C ILE A 429 -7.43 11.87 40.95
N HIS A 430 -7.83 12.61 41.99
CA HIS A 430 -6.89 13.39 42.79
C HIS A 430 -6.70 12.67 44.13
N GLY A 431 -5.81 11.69 44.11
CA GLY A 431 -5.27 11.05 45.30
C GLY A 431 -3.76 11.01 45.18
N CYS A 432 -3.10 12.16 45.33
CA CYS A 432 -1.66 12.21 45.54
C CYS A 432 -1.39 12.96 46.84
N VAL A 433 -1.19 12.15 47.88
CA VAL A 433 -0.36 12.35 49.08
C VAL A 433 0.22 13.76 49.22
N GLN A 434 -0.35 14.49 50.17
CA GLN A 434 0.16 15.76 50.68
C GLN A 434 1.17 15.46 51.79
N GLU A 435 2.44 15.31 51.40
CA GLU A 435 3.57 15.56 52.29
C GLU A 435 4.34 16.75 51.72
N THR A 436 4.34 17.87 52.45
CA THR A 436 5.55 18.59 52.86
C THR A 436 5.18 19.89 53.56
N GLY A 437 5.71 20.06 54.77
CA GLY A 437 5.73 21.32 55.48
C GLY A 437 6.81 22.29 54.94
N LEU A 438 6.65 23.54 55.36
CA LEU A 438 7.64 24.62 55.43
C LEU A 438 8.19 25.26 54.12
N ARG A 439 7.50 26.35 53.73
CA ARG A 439 7.98 27.76 53.74
C ARG A 439 9.46 28.06 53.36
N ARG A 440 9.68 28.72 52.20
CA ARG A 440 10.29 30.08 52.08
C ARG A 440 10.50 30.57 50.63
N SER A 441 10.16 31.86 50.46
CA SER A 441 10.81 32.93 49.67
C SER A 441 11.00 32.79 48.16
N GLY A 442 10.49 33.78 47.43
CA GLY A 442 10.51 33.87 45.99
C GLY A 442 11.82 34.33 45.35
N VAL A 443 11.86 34.17 44.03
CA VAL A 443 12.65 34.90 43.04
C VAL A 443 11.91 34.79 41.70
N ASP A 444 11.82 35.90 40.97
CA ASP A 444 11.33 36.03 39.61
C ASP A 444 11.98 35.01 38.64
N ALA A 445 11.15 34.33 37.85
CA ALA A 445 11.56 33.74 36.59
C ALA A 445 10.42 33.92 35.58
N THR A 446 10.63 34.86 34.67
CA THR A 446 9.83 35.09 33.46
C THR A 446 9.83 33.82 32.59
N ALA A 447 8.84 32.96 32.81
CA ALA A 447 8.52 31.87 31.90
C ALA A 447 7.89 32.49 30.64
N VAL A 448 8.70 32.64 29.59
CA VAL A 448 8.20 32.81 28.23
C VAL A 448 7.39 31.56 27.88
N VAL A 449 6.08 31.66 28.03
CA VAL A 449 5.14 30.69 27.47
C VAL A 449 5.23 30.84 25.96
N VAL A 450 6.00 29.97 25.32
CA VAL A 450 5.83 29.73 23.88
C VAL A 450 4.51 28.99 23.75
N GLU A 451 3.43 29.75 23.53
CA GLU A 451 2.17 29.23 23.00
C GLU A 451 2.44 28.66 21.60
N GLY A 452 2.90 27.42 21.57
CA GLY A 452 2.94 26.61 20.38
C GLY A 452 1.50 26.24 20.03
N ASP A 453 0.93 26.98 19.09
CA ASP A 453 -0.39 26.88 18.51
C ASP A 453 -0.83 25.42 18.22
N ALA A 454 -1.45 24.76 19.21
CA ALA A 454 -1.93 23.38 19.13
C ALA A 454 -3.04 23.22 18.07
N SER A 455 -3.72 24.32 17.72
CA SER A 455 -4.76 24.36 16.68
C SER A 455 -4.19 24.11 15.27
N SER A 456 -2.98 24.61 14.99
CA SER A 456 -2.30 24.48 13.69
C SER A 456 -1.81 23.05 13.42
N GLN A 457 -1.44 22.31 14.47
CA GLN A 457 -0.90 20.95 14.36
C GLN A 457 -1.97 19.90 14.03
N GLY A 458 -3.18 20.05 14.58
CA GLY A 458 -4.32 19.18 14.29
C GLY A 458 -4.83 19.30 12.84
N GLY A 459 -4.72 20.50 12.24
CA GLY A 459 -5.13 20.76 10.85
C GLY A 459 -4.23 20.08 9.82
N GLY A 460 -2.90 20.14 10.01
CA GLY A 460 -1.93 19.52 9.09
C GLY A 460 -2.02 17.99 9.05
N ARG A 461 -2.39 17.35 10.17
CA ARG A 461 -2.52 15.89 10.26
C ARG A 461 -3.78 15.37 9.56
N ARG A 462 -4.94 16.00 9.80
CA ARG A 462 -6.19 15.71 9.08
C ARG A 462 -6.01 15.83 7.57
N LYS A 463 -5.35 16.91 7.14
CA LYS A 463 -5.02 17.14 5.73
C LYS A 463 -4.17 16.02 5.12
N THR A 464 -3.15 15.53 5.83
CA THR A 464 -2.31 14.43 5.33
C THR A 464 -3.09 13.13 5.17
N VAL A 465 -3.96 12.79 6.12
CA VAL A 465 -4.81 11.59 6.04
C VAL A 465 -5.82 11.68 4.88
N VAL A 466 -6.47 12.84 4.70
CA VAL A 466 -7.39 13.06 3.56
C VAL A 466 -6.64 12.96 2.22
N CYS A 467 -5.48 13.60 2.12
CA CYS A 467 -4.64 13.55 0.92
C CYS A 467 -4.16 12.12 0.61
N TRP A 468 -3.81 11.35 1.63
CA TRP A 468 -3.49 9.94 1.47
C TRP A 468 -4.71 9.14 1.01
N PHE A 469 -5.88 9.34 1.60
CA PHE A 469 -7.10 8.67 1.14
C PHE A 469 -7.40 8.96 -0.33
N VAL A 470 -7.31 10.22 -0.77
CA VAL A 470 -7.49 10.60 -2.17
C VAL A 470 -6.47 9.92 -3.08
N LEU A 471 -5.19 9.89 -2.68
CA LEU A 471 -4.14 9.19 -3.42
C LEU A 471 -4.44 7.68 -3.54
N LEU A 472 -4.88 7.07 -2.45
CA LEU A 472 -5.23 5.65 -2.41
C LEU A 472 -6.41 5.35 -3.34
N VAL A 473 -7.43 6.22 -3.34
CA VAL A 473 -8.59 6.11 -4.24
C VAL A 473 -8.14 6.17 -5.70
N TYR A 474 -7.31 7.16 -6.04
CA TYR A 474 -6.75 7.27 -7.38
C TYR A 474 -5.98 6.00 -7.79
N LEU A 475 -5.11 5.50 -6.92
CA LEU A 475 -4.26 4.36 -7.26
C LEU A 475 -5.07 3.05 -7.46
N TYR A 476 -6.16 2.86 -6.72
CA TYR A 476 -7.04 1.68 -6.87
C TYR A 476 -7.99 1.75 -8.07
N ILE A 477 -8.28 2.94 -8.60
CA ILE A 477 -8.92 3.07 -9.92
C ILE A 477 -7.99 2.47 -11.00
N GLN A 478 -6.69 2.63 -10.81
CA GLN A 478 -5.68 2.28 -11.80
C GLN A 478 -5.06 0.88 -11.57
N CYS A 479 -5.28 0.25 -10.41
CA CYS A 479 -4.76 -1.06 -10.04
C CYS A 479 -5.85 -1.91 -9.39
N GLU A 480 -6.06 -3.10 -9.93
CA GLU A 480 -7.02 -4.07 -9.41
C GLU A 480 -6.58 -4.77 -8.12
N ASN A 481 -5.34 -5.25 -8.09
CA ASN A 481 -4.96 -6.27 -7.13
C ASN A 481 -3.83 -5.88 -6.16
N TYR A 482 -3.24 -4.69 -6.30
CA TYR A 482 -1.89 -4.48 -5.77
C TYR A 482 -1.71 -3.80 -4.43
N ALA A 483 -2.69 -3.89 -3.53
CA ALA A 483 -2.47 -3.37 -2.19
C ALA A 483 -3.21 -4.08 -1.09
N PHE A 484 -2.91 -5.37 -0.94
CA PHE A 484 -2.95 -5.98 0.39
C PHE A 484 -2.14 -5.15 1.42
N ALA A 485 -1.21 -4.30 0.99
CA ALA A 485 -0.42 -3.46 1.89
C ALA A 485 -0.95 -2.02 2.03
N ALA A 486 -1.35 -1.33 0.96
CA ALA A 486 -1.62 0.11 1.03
C ALA A 486 -2.89 0.46 1.82
N LEU A 487 -4.02 -0.22 1.60
CA LEU A 487 -5.23 0.00 2.41
C LEU A 487 -5.00 -0.41 3.88
N PRO A 488 -4.43 -1.59 4.19
CA PRO A 488 -4.06 -1.93 5.56
C PRO A 488 -3.09 -0.95 6.22
N LEU A 489 -2.08 -0.46 5.50
CA LEU A 489 -1.15 0.54 5.99
C LEU A 489 -1.86 1.88 6.25
N PHE A 490 -2.80 2.27 5.39
CA PHE A 490 -3.65 3.44 5.58
C PHE A 490 -4.50 3.30 6.85
N ILE A 491 -5.24 2.21 7.01
CA ILE A 491 -6.08 1.95 8.19
C ILE A 491 -5.23 1.99 9.47
N PHE A 492 -4.09 1.28 9.46
CA PHE A 492 -3.16 1.23 10.58
C PHE A 492 -2.58 2.61 10.94
N ALA A 493 -2.20 3.41 9.93
CA ALA A 493 -1.57 4.70 10.16
C ALA A 493 -2.58 5.81 10.50
N ALA A 494 -3.77 5.78 9.88
CA ALA A 494 -4.86 6.72 10.14
C ALA A 494 -5.35 6.61 11.59
N GLU A 495 -5.42 5.39 12.15
CA GLU A 495 -5.73 5.22 13.57
C GLU A 495 -4.69 5.90 14.47
N LYS A 496 -3.41 5.81 14.10
CA LYS A 496 -2.31 6.38 14.88
C LYS A 496 -2.22 7.90 14.78
N SER A 497 -2.92 8.48 13.82
CA SER A 497 -3.16 9.90 13.70
C SER A 497 -3.77 10.39 15.02
N ASP A 498 -4.92 9.87 15.46
CA ASP A 498 -5.72 10.47 16.56
C ASP A 498 -5.20 10.23 17.99
N ARG A 499 -4.29 9.28 18.22
CA ARG A 499 -3.80 8.99 19.59
C ARG A 499 -2.84 10.01 20.17
N ASN A 500 -2.17 10.80 19.33
CA ASN A 500 -1.14 11.74 19.78
C ASN A 500 -1.69 13.12 20.18
N ASP A 501 -2.93 13.47 19.84
CA ASP A 501 -3.56 14.72 20.31
C ASP A 501 -3.96 14.65 21.79
N CYS A 502 -3.95 13.47 22.41
CA CYS A 502 -4.27 13.30 23.84
C CYS A 502 -3.04 13.16 24.74
N ARG A 503 -1.82 13.29 24.20
CA ARG A 503 -0.56 13.11 24.97
C ARG A 503 0.40 14.28 24.90
N SER A 504 0.00 15.40 24.30
CA SER A 504 0.73 16.66 24.31
C SER A 504 0.23 17.55 25.43
#